data_AF-A0A7M1Q127-F1
#
_entry.id   AF-A0A7M1Q127-F1
#
_cell.length_a   1.000
_cell.length_b   1.000
_cell.length_c   1.000
_cell.angle_alpha   90.00
_cell.angle_beta   90.00
_cell.angle_gamma   90.00
#
_symmetry.space_group_name_H-M   'P 1'
#
loop_
_entity.id
_entity.type
_entity.pdbx_description
1 polymer ?
#
loop_
_entity_poly.entity_id
_entity_poly.type
_entity_poly.pdbx_seq_one_letter_code
_entity_poly.pdbx_strand_id
1 'polypeptide(L)'
;MTAITLLSAIGSIDNFSKPQQLVAFFGVDPSVNESGKFKGDKNKMSKRGTSIGRKVLYSFSLHCIRKSPNQKPVNSTLHHYYHEQLKHKKKKVRVVAVMNKLLRYVFSVLKNRNPYVVRDPKIHKRMFVENNSKKNILAA
;
A
#
# COMPACT_ATOMS: atom_id res chain seq x y z
N MET A 1 -6.04 5.36 -18.22
CA MET A 1 -6.03 6.57 -17.36
C MET A 1 -5.42 6.35 -15.97
N THR A 2 -5.76 5.30 -15.22
CA THR A 2 -5.32 5.12 -13.81
C THR A 2 -3.80 5.03 -13.61
N ALA A 3 -3.07 4.30 -14.47
CA ALA A 3 -1.62 4.16 -14.35
C ALA A 3 -0.88 5.49 -14.64
N ILE A 4 -1.24 6.16 -15.73
CA ILE A 4 -0.65 7.45 -16.16
C ILE A 4 -0.88 8.53 -15.10
N THR A 5 -2.09 8.65 -14.58
CA THR A 5 -2.43 9.63 -13.52
C THR A 5 -1.68 9.36 -12.23
N LEU A 6 -1.50 8.09 -11.85
CA LEU A 6 -0.71 7.75 -10.67
C LEU A 6 0.76 8.11 -10.87
N LEU A 7 1.35 7.75 -12.02
CA LEU A 7 2.75 8.04 -12.31
C LEU A 7 3.02 9.54 -12.41
N SER A 8 2.13 10.27 -13.09
CA SER A 8 2.19 11.74 -13.17
C SER A 8 2.09 12.40 -11.79
N ALA A 9 1.27 11.87 -10.89
CA ALA A 9 1.15 12.39 -9.53
C ALA A 9 2.38 12.09 -8.67
N ILE A 10 3.11 11.00 -8.95
CA ILE A 10 4.34 10.63 -8.23
C ILE A 10 5.53 11.47 -8.72
N GLY A 11 5.64 11.69 -10.03
CA GLY A 11 6.82 12.31 -10.64
C GLY A 11 8.06 11.43 -10.46
N SER A 12 9.15 11.99 -9.94
CA SER A 12 10.36 11.22 -9.64
C SER A 12 10.25 10.46 -8.32
N ILE A 13 10.48 9.15 -8.36
CA ILE A 13 10.48 8.30 -7.16
C ILE A 13 11.65 8.59 -6.22
N ASP A 14 12.72 9.19 -6.72
CA ASP A 14 13.94 9.51 -5.96
C ASP A 14 13.70 10.60 -4.90
N ASN A 15 12.62 11.37 -5.05
CA ASN A 15 12.16 12.32 -4.04
C ASN A 15 11.68 11.63 -2.74
N PHE A 16 11.45 10.31 -2.79
CA PHE A 16 10.95 9.53 -1.67
C PHE A 16 12.00 8.50 -1.22
N SER A 17 12.61 8.74 -0.07
CA SER A 17 13.55 7.80 0.55
C SER A 17 12.85 6.55 1.09
N LYS A 18 11.69 6.75 1.74
CA LYS A 18 10.92 5.71 2.43
C LYS A 18 9.52 5.55 1.82
N PRO A 19 8.97 4.32 1.76
CA PRO A 19 7.61 4.09 1.24
C PRO A 19 6.52 4.79 2.05
N GLN A 20 6.78 5.07 3.33
CA GLN A 20 5.87 5.81 4.20
C GLN A 20 5.67 7.27 3.74
N GLN A 21 6.70 7.89 3.17
CA GLN A 21 6.62 9.25 2.64
C GLN A 21 5.65 9.32 1.46
N LEU A 22 5.66 8.31 0.59
CA LEU A 22 4.71 8.20 -0.52
C LEU A 22 3.26 8.06 -0.01
N VAL A 23 3.05 7.26 1.03
CA VAL A 23 1.72 7.11 1.64
C VAL A 23 1.21 8.42 2.24
N ALA A 24 2.08 9.14 2.95
CA ALA A 24 1.78 10.44 3.53
C ALA A 24 1.51 11.49 2.44
N PHE A 25 2.25 11.45 1.33
CA PHE A 25 2.05 12.33 0.18
C PHE A 25 0.65 12.16 -0.43
N PHE A 26 0.16 10.94 -0.58
CA PHE A 26 -1.22 10.69 -1.03
C PHE A 26 -2.28 10.88 0.07
N GLY A 27 -1.86 11.05 1.33
CA GLY A 27 -2.74 11.26 2.47
C GLY A 27 -3.68 10.07 2.73
N VAL A 28 -3.15 8.84 2.63
CA VAL A 28 -3.86 7.56 2.84
C VAL A 28 -3.57 6.99 4.24
N ASP A 29 -2.82 7.70 5.05
CA ASP A 29 -2.53 7.43 6.45
C ASP A 29 -3.67 7.94 7.38
N PRO A 30 -3.85 7.33 8.56
CA PRO A 30 -4.74 7.88 9.58
C PRO A 30 -4.21 9.24 10.05
N SER A 31 -5.11 10.19 10.26
CA SER A 31 -4.82 11.46 10.91
C SER A 31 -4.43 11.23 12.36
N VAL A 32 -3.63 12.13 12.92
CA VAL A 32 -3.38 12.20 14.36
C VAL A 32 -4.23 13.34 14.91
N ASN A 33 -5.07 13.07 15.90
CA ASN A 33 -5.86 14.08 16.61
C ASN A 33 -5.43 14.10 18.08
N GLU A 34 -4.43 14.92 18.38
CA GLU A 34 -3.87 15.08 19.71
C GLU A 34 -3.81 16.58 20.06
N SER A 35 -4.23 16.95 21.28
CA SER A 35 -4.12 18.31 21.80
C SER A 35 -3.70 18.29 23.27
N GLY A 36 -2.46 18.69 23.57
CA GLY A 36 -1.93 18.70 24.93
C GLY A 36 -2.03 17.33 25.61
N LYS A 37 -3.04 17.16 26.48
CA LYS A 37 -3.34 15.91 27.20
C LYS A 37 -4.37 15.01 26.52
N PHE A 38 -5.04 15.47 25.46
CA PHE A 38 -6.07 14.73 24.76
C PHE A 38 -5.49 13.89 23.63
N LYS A 39 -5.82 12.60 23.61
CA LYS A 39 -5.57 11.68 22.49
C LYS A 39 -6.90 11.16 21.97
N GLY A 40 -7.21 11.48 20.72
CA GLY A 40 -8.45 11.03 20.07
C GLY A 40 -8.34 9.62 19.49
N ASP A 41 -9.27 8.74 19.86
CA ASP A 41 -9.34 7.36 19.32
C ASP A 41 -9.99 7.27 17.93
N LYS A 42 -10.79 8.27 17.55
CA LYS A 42 -11.58 8.27 16.31
C LYS A 42 -10.89 9.11 15.22
N ASN A 43 -9.78 8.59 14.71
CA ASN A 43 -9.02 9.27 13.67
C ASN A 43 -9.62 9.05 12.27
N LYS A 44 -9.66 10.13 11.48
CA LYS A 44 -10.07 10.12 10.08
C LYS A 44 -8.84 9.87 9.20
N MET A 45 -8.99 9.82 7.89
CA MET A 45 -7.86 9.80 6.97
C MET A 45 -7.22 11.20 6.92
N SER A 46 -5.89 11.32 6.81
CA SER A 46 -5.14 12.59 6.90
C SER A 46 -5.49 13.59 5.80
N LYS A 47 -5.87 13.12 4.60
CA LYS A 47 -6.28 13.92 3.43
C LYS A 47 -5.23 14.92 2.90
N ARG A 48 -3.96 14.81 3.29
CA ARG A 48 -2.87 15.75 2.91
C ARG A 48 -2.56 15.78 1.40
N GLY A 49 -2.87 14.70 0.67
CA GLY A 49 -2.62 14.59 -0.77
C GLY A 49 -3.78 14.99 -1.69
N THR A 50 -3.56 14.87 -3.00
CA THR A 50 -4.56 15.22 -4.02
C THR A 50 -5.84 14.38 -3.91
N SER A 51 -6.99 14.99 -4.17
CA SER A 51 -8.28 14.30 -4.19
C SER A 51 -8.35 13.30 -5.35
N ILE A 52 -7.75 13.65 -6.49
CA ILE A 52 -7.66 12.81 -7.70
C ILE A 52 -6.83 11.55 -7.42
N GLY A 53 -5.63 11.68 -6.84
CA GLY A 53 -4.78 10.54 -6.48
C GLY A 53 -5.51 9.55 -5.58
N ARG A 54 -6.26 10.05 -4.59
CA ARG A 54 -7.09 9.20 -3.73
C ARG A 54 -8.23 8.50 -4.46
N LYS A 55 -8.93 9.17 -5.40
CA LYS A 55 -9.95 8.54 -6.24
C LYS A 55 -9.35 7.42 -7.10
N VAL A 56 -8.21 7.68 -7.74
CA VAL A 56 -7.50 6.69 -8.57
C VAL A 56 -7.07 5.49 -7.74
N LEU A 57 -6.47 5.72 -6.57
CA LEU A 57 -6.07 4.66 -5.64
C LEU A 57 -7.26 3.85 -5.13
N TYR A 58 -8.39 4.51 -4.87
CA TYR A 58 -9.61 3.84 -4.45
C TYR A 58 -10.12 2.90 -5.56
N SER A 59 -10.28 3.39 -6.78
CA SER A 59 -10.68 2.58 -7.93
C SER A 59 -9.69 1.44 -8.21
N PHE A 60 -8.39 1.72 -8.12
CA PHE A 60 -7.33 0.73 -8.29
C PHE A 60 -7.44 -0.39 -7.24
N SER A 61 -7.63 -0.02 -5.96
CA SER A 61 -7.79 -0.99 -4.89
C SER A 61 -9.01 -1.88 -5.07
N LEU A 62 -10.15 -1.32 -5.49
CA LEU A 62 -11.36 -2.10 -5.79
C LEU A 62 -11.12 -3.11 -6.91
N HIS A 63 -10.40 -2.70 -7.96
CA HIS A 63 -10.06 -3.59 -9.06
C HIS A 63 -9.17 -4.75 -8.61
N CYS A 64 -8.16 -4.50 -7.78
CA CYS A 64 -7.27 -5.53 -7.24
C CYS A 64 -7.97 -6.53 -6.30
N ILE A 65 -8.99 -6.09 -5.58
CA ILE A 65 -9.77 -6.94 -4.66
C ILE A 65 -10.85 -7.74 -5.41
N ARG A 66 -11.23 -7.33 -6.62
CA ARG A 66 -12.30 -7.96 -7.37
C ARG A 66 -11.97 -9.41 -7.73
N LYS A 67 -13.02 -10.24 -7.86
CA LYS A 67 -12.93 -11.55 -8.52
C LYS A 67 -13.19 -11.38 -10.03
N SER A 68 -12.44 -12.11 -10.83
CA SER A 68 -12.73 -12.30 -12.25
C SER A 68 -14.10 -12.98 -12.44
N PRO A 69 -14.76 -12.85 -13.60
CA PRO A 69 -16.00 -13.58 -13.89
C PRO A 69 -15.90 -15.08 -13.61
N ASN A 70 -14.72 -15.67 -13.80
CA ASN A 70 -14.42 -17.08 -13.50
C ASN A 70 -14.25 -17.36 -11.99
N GLN A 71 -14.75 -16.49 -11.12
CA GLN A 71 -14.65 -16.50 -9.65
C GLN A 71 -13.24 -16.49 -9.04
N LYS A 72 -12.19 -16.49 -9.87
CA LYS A 72 -10.80 -16.41 -9.42
C LYS A 72 -10.45 -14.98 -8.99
N PRO A 73 -9.80 -14.77 -7.82
CA PRO A 73 -9.36 -13.44 -7.41
C PRO A 73 -8.29 -12.91 -8.38
N VAL A 74 -8.39 -11.62 -8.76
CA VAL A 74 -7.38 -10.97 -9.62
C VAL A 74 -6.00 -10.99 -8.97
N ASN A 75 -5.96 -10.74 -7.66
CA ASN A 75 -4.78 -10.92 -6.84
C ASN A 75 -5.17 -11.70 -5.58
N SER A 76 -4.75 -12.97 -5.51
CA SER A 76 -5.07 -13.87 -4.41
C SER A 76 -4.59 -13.32 -3.05
N THR A 77 -3.39 -12.74 -3.01
CA THR A 77 -2.78 -12.18 -1.80
C THR A 77 -3.56 -10.97 -1.27
N LEU A 78 -3.95 -10.04 -2.15
CA LEU A 78 -4.69 -8.84 -1.76
C LEU A 78 -6.14 -9.15 -1.42
N HIS A 79 -6.78 -10.07 -2.15
CA HIS A 79 -8.13 -10.54 -1.86
C HIS A 79 -8.20 -11.19 -0.47
N HIS A 80 -7.27 -12.12 -0.18
CA HIS A 80 -7.18 -12.75 1.15
C HIS A 80 -6.92 -11.72 2.26
N TYR A 81 -6.03 -10.75 2.02
CA TYR A 81 -5.77 -9.67 2.97
C TYR A 81 -7.03 -8.83 3.27
N TYR A 82 -7.85 -8.52 2.27
CA TYR A 82 -9.07 -7.74 2.44
C TYR A 82 -10.20 -8.51 3.12
N HIS A 83 -10.38 -9.80 2.78
CA HIS A 83 -11.49 -10.61 3.27
C HIS A 83 -11.21 -11.27 4.62
N GLU A 84 -10.02 -11.86 4.81
CA GLU A 84 -9.68 -12.62 6.01
C GLU A 84 -9.03 -11.74 7.07
N GLN A 85 -7.90 -11.10 6.73
CA GLN A 85 -7.07 -10.39 7.71
C GLN A 85 -7.74 -9.12 8.25
N LEU A 86 -8.62 -8.51 7.46
CA LEU A 86 -9.28 -7.25 7.81
C LEU A 86 -10.77 -7.43 8.14
N LYS A 87 -11.26 -8.67 8.32
CA LYS A 87 -12.68 -8.99 8.57
C LYS A 87 -13.29 -8.20 9.72
N HIS A 88 -12.52 -7.99 10.80
CA HIS A 88 -12.92 -7.24 12.00
C HIS A 88 -13.04 -5.72 11.77
N LYS A 89 -12.56 -5.17 10.65
CA LYS A 89 -12.60 -3.74 10.35
C LYS A 89 -13.76 -3.35 9.43
N LYS A 90 -14.26 -2.13 9.62
CA LYS A 90 -15.29 -1.53 8.76
C LYS A 90 -14.85 -1.53 7.29
N LYS A 91 -15.79 -1.78 6.37
CA LYS A 91 -15.54 -1.93 4.92
C LYS A 91 -14.63 -0.83 4.34
N LYS A 92 -14.92 0.45 4.63
CA LYS A 92 -14.11 1.59 4.16
C LYS A 92 -12.67 1.56 4.67
N VAL A 93 -12.46 1.17 5.93
CA VAL A 93 -11.12 1.06 6.53
C VAL A 93 -10.31 -0.05 5.86
N ARG A 94 -10.96 -1.16 5.48
CA ARG A 94 -10.28 -2.23 4.75
C ARG A 94 -9.75 -1.78 3.40
N VAL A 95 -10.55 -1.02 2.65
CA VAL A 95 -10.13 -0.49 1.34
C VAL A 95 -8.93 0.44 1.51
N VAL A 96 -8.96 1.34 2.50
CA VAL A 96 -7.83 2.24 2.80
C VAL A 96 -6.57 1.46 3.17
N ALA A 97 -6.69 0.38 3.94
CA ALA A 97 -5.54 -0.49 4.25
C ALA A 97 -4.95 -1.15 3.00
N VAL A 98 -5.79 -1.56 2.04
CA VAL A 98 -5.34 -2.07 0.73
C VAL A 98 -4.66 -0.98 -0.08
N MET A 99 -5.20 0.25 -0.13
CA MET A 99 -4.56 1.39 -0.80
C MET A 99 -3.15 1.66 -0.24
N ASN A 100 -2.98 1.64 1.08
CA ASN A 100 -1.68 1.80 1.74
C ASN A 100 -0.70 0.69 1.32
N LYS A 101 -1.17 -0.55 1.29
CA LYS A 101 -0.36 -1.71 0.86
C LYS A 101 0.04 -1.62 -0.62
N LEU A 102 -0.87 -1.16 -1.49
CA LEU A 102 -0.60 -0.95 -2.91
C LEU A 102 0.45 0.13 -3.15
N LEU A 103 0.36 1.27 -2.44
CA LEU A 103 1.36 2.33 -2.54
C LEU A 103 2.77 1.83 -2.18
N ARG A 104 2.89 0.96 -1.18
CA ARG A 104 4.16 0.34 -0.82
C ARG A 104 4.68 -0.59 -1.91
N TYR A 105 3.81 -1.32 -2.60
CA TYR A 105 4.21 -2.15 -3.74
C TYR A 105 4.68 -1.28 -4.92
N VAL A 106 3.94 -0.24 -5.26
CA VAL A 106 4.32 0.72 -6.31
C VAL A 106 5.69 1.33 -6.01
N PHE A 107 5.92 1.77 -4.77
CA PHE A 107 7.22 2.27 -4.34
C PHE A 107 8.36 1.26 -4.57
N SER A 108 8.17 0.00 -4.15
CA SER A 108 9.19 -1.04 -4.32
C SER A 108 9.47 -1.38 -5.78
N VAL A 109 8.44 -1.41 -6.62
CA VAL A 109 8.57 -1.69 -8.06
C VAL A 109 9.32 -0.56 -8.76
N LEU A 110 8.96 0.69 -8.47
CA LEU A 110 9.61 1.86 -9.06
C LEU A 110 11.07 1.99 -8.60
N LYS A 111 11.36 1.76 -7.32
CA LYS A 111 12.71 1.88 -6.76
C LYS A 111 13.66 0.77 -7.21
N ASN A 112 13.18 -0.48 -7.23
CA ASN A 112 14.02 -1.63 -7.60
C ASN A 112 14.01 -1.91 -9.11
N ARG A 113 13.14 -1.25 -9.89
CA ARG A 113 12.93 -1.47 -11.33
C ARG A 113 12.67 -2.94 -11.71
N ASN A 114 12.16 -3.72 -10.76
CA ASN A 114 11.84 -5.14 -10.95
C ASN A 114 10.34 -5.31 -11.14
N PRO A 115 9.90 -6.22 -12.04
CA PRO A 115 8.50 -6.47 -12.27
C PRO A 115 7.80 -6.97 -11.01
N TYR A 116 6.54 -6.58 -10.84
CA TYR A 116 5.73 -7.05 -9.72
C TYR A 116 5.39 -8.54 -9.88
N VAL A 117 5.75 -9.34 -8.88
CA VAL A 117 5.40 -10.76 -8.81
C VAL A 117 4.48 -10.98 -7.62
N VAL A 118 3.34 -11.62 -7.87
CA VAL A 118 2.43 -12.04 -6.79
C VAL A 118 3.10 -13.18 -6.02
N ARG A 119 3.27 -12.98 -4.71
CA ARG A 119 3.90 -13.96 -3.82
C ARG A 119 3.07 -14.14 -2.56
N ASP A 120 3.13 -15.33 -1.99
CA ASP A 120 2.55 -15.57 -0.67
C ASP A 120 3.31 -14.75 0.41
N PRO A 121 2.62 -14.11 1.36
CA PRO A 121 3.26 -13.31 2.41
C PRO A 121 4.26 -14.09 3.27
N LYS A 122 4.03 -15.39 3.53
CA LYS A 122 4.92 -16.22 4.34
C LYS A 122 6.24 -16.45 3.62
N ILE A 123 6.16 -16.79 2.32
CA ILE A 123 7.32 -16.99 1.45
C ILE A 123 8.11 -15.68 1.33
N HIS A 124 7.42 -14.56 1.09
CA HIS A 124 8.07 -13.25 0.96
C HIS A 124 8.82 -12.84 2.23
N LYS A 125 8.27 -13.13 3.43
CA LYS A 125 8.94 -12.85 4.71
C LYS A 125 10.23 -13.66 4.86
N ARG A 126 10.22 -14.96 4.49
CA ARG A 126 11.42 -15.80 4.53
C ARG A 126 12.52 -15.26 3.62
N MET A 127 12.17 -14.96 2.36
CA MET A 127 13.10 -14.36 1.39
C MET A 127 13.71 -13.03 1.89
N PHE A 128 12.92 -12.19 2.55
CA PHE A 128 13.42 -10.92 3.08
C PHE A 128 14.48 -11.12 4.18
N VAL A 129 14.26 -12.07 5.10
CA VAL A 129 15.22 -12.39 6.16
C VAL A 129 16.51 -12.96 5.56
N GLU A 130 16.38 -13.91 4.62
CA GLU A 130 17.53 -14.50 3.92
C GLU A 130 18.36 -13.45 3.17
N ASN A 131 17.70 -12.54 2.44
CA ASN A 131 18.39 -11.48 1.70
C ASN A 131 19.10 -10.49 2.61
N ASN A 132 18.52 -10.13 3.76
CA ASN A 132 19.19 -9.26 4.73
C ASN A 132 20.39 -9.95 5.38
N SER A 133 20.27 -11.24 5.71
CA SER A 133 21.39 -12.02 6.24
C SER A 133 22.57 -12.05 5.24
N LYS A 134 22.29 -12.37 3.97
CA LYS A 134 23.31 -12.36 2.90
C LYS A 134 23.96 -10.99 2.73
N LYS A 135 23.17 -9.90 2.79
CA LYS A 135 23.69 -8.54 2.66
C LYS A 135 24.60 -8.13 3.83
N ASN A 136 24.28 -8.59 5.04
CA ASN A 136 25.12 -8.35 6.22
C ASN A 136 26.43 -9.14 6.16
N ILE A 137 26.41 -10.37 5.64
CA ILE A 137 27.62 -11.19 5.44
C ILE A 137 28.53 -10.57 4.37
N LEU A 138 27.97 -10.06 3.28
CA LEU A 138 28.72 -9.41 2.20
C LEU A 138 29.27 -8.01 2.56
N ALA A 139 28.77 -7.42 3.65
CA ALA A 139 29.19 -6.10 4.13
C ALA A 139 30.16 -6.17 5.32
N ALA A 140 30.47 -7.38 5.80
CA ALA A 140 31.48 -7.68 6.81
C ALA A 140 32.75 -8.20 6.13
#